data_AF-A0A971ZCI4-F1
#
_entry.id   AF-A0A971ZCI4-F1
#
_cell.length_a   1.000
_cell.length_b   1.000
_cell.length_c   1.000
_cell.angle_alpha   90.00
_cell.angle_beta   90.00
_cell.angle_gamma   90.00
#
_symmetry.space_group_name_H-M   'P 1'
#
loop_
_entity.id
_entity.type
_entity.pdbx_description
1 polymer ?
#
loop_
_entity_poly.entity_id
_entity_poly.type
_entity_poly.pdbx_seq_one_letter_code
_entity_poly.pdbx_strand_id
1 'polypeptide(L)'
;MKLCNKWLMACITLCAALPAAYARQQAYPQYEKEKAIIFCMTREYVLNYQDEPAEEDLFPECETRFLKLQETVPYEKYKAIRDKGYMIYQDDETTHILNEYYGILTGQY
;
A
#
# COMPACT_ATOMS: atom_id res chain seq x y z
N MET A 1 18.40 2.38 -69.98
CA MET A 1 17.13 3.11 -70.14
C MET A 1 16.45 3.22 -68.78
N LYS A 2 16.05 4.46 -68.42
CA LYS A 2 15.04 4.91 -67.43
C LYS A 2 15.29 4.53 -65.94
N LEU A 3 15.88 5.40 -65.12
CA LEU A 3 15.42 6.69 -64.53
C LEU A 3 14.72 6.53 -63.18
N CYS A 4 15.44 7.04 -62.18
CA CYS A 4 15.07 7.28 -60.80
C CYS A 4 13.92 8.30 -60.69
N ASN A 5 12.90 7.99 -59.89
CA ASN A 5 11.96 8.93 -59.25
C ASN A 5 12.03 8.57 -57.77
N LYS A 6 12.63 9.33 -56.83
CA LYS A 6 12.38 10.70 -56.33
C LYS A 6 10.90 10.94 -56.01
N TRP A 7 10.67 11.64 -54.87
CA TRP A 7 9.41 11.95 -54.17
C TRP A 7 8.92 10.80 -53.25
N LEU A 8 8.73 10.89 -51.94
CA LEU A 8 8.57 12.00 -51.00
C LEU A 8 9.26 11.67 -49.66
N MET A 9 10.08 12.60 -49.16
CA MET A 9 10.27 12.80 -47.73
C MET A 9 9.06 13.57 -47.19
N ALA A 10 8.37 13.01 -46.19
CA ALA A 10 7.52 13.72 -45.23
C ALA A 10 7.51 12.84 -43.97
N CYS A 11 8.41 13.06 -43.00
CA CYS A 11 8.29 14.05 -41.94
C CYS A 11 6.91 14.00 -41.28
N ILE A 12 6.86 13.44 -40.06
CA ILE A 12 6.18 13.95 -38.85
C ILE A 12 5.97 12.77 -37.89
N THR A 13 6.93 12.68 -36.96
CA THR A 13 6.77 12.37 -35.54
C THR A 13 5.94 11.14 -35.16
N LEU A 14 6.59 10.08 -34.70
CA LEU A 14 6.87 9.91 -33.26
C LEU A 14 5.58 9.92 -32.40
N CYS A 15 4.62 9.05 -32.71
CA CYS A 15 3.73 8.50 -31.67
C CYS A 15 4.44 7.34 -30.98
N ALA A 16 5.57 7.63 -30.33
CA ALA A 16 5.98 6.80 -29.20
C ALA A 16 5.01 7.11 -28.07
N ALA A 17 3.84 6.46 -28.10
CA ALA A 17 3.02 6.31 -26.91
C ALA A 17 3.86 5.49 -25.92
N LEU A 18 4.72 6.17 -25.17
CA LEU A 18 5.20 5.67 -23.90
C LEU A 18 3.92 5.33 -23.13
N PRO A 19 3.67 4.06 -22.74
CA PRO A 19 2.75 3.87 -21.65
C PRO A 19 3.36 4.68 -20.52
N ALA A 20 2.63 5.69 -20.04
CA ALA A 20 2.92 6.27 -18.75
C ALA A 20 3.06 5.06 -17.82
N ALA A 21 4.30 4.78 -17.42
CA ALA A 21 4.55 3.76 -16.44
C ALA A 21 3.83 4.28 -15.20
N TYR A 22 2.59 3.86 -15.01
CA TYR A 22 1.94 3.91 -13.71
C TYR A 22 2.93 3.18 -12.82
N ALA A 23 3.72 3.96 -12.07
CA ALA A 23 4.59 3.43 -11.06
C ALA A 23 3.66 2.65 -10.13
N ARG A 24 3.58 1.33 -10.32
CA ARG A 24 2.80 0.48 -9.45
C ARG A 24 3.37 0.73 -8.07
N GLN A 25 2.55 1.35 -7.20
CA GLN A 25 2.90 1.47 -5.80
C GLN A 25 3.32 0.08 -5.33
N GLN A 26 4.50 0.01 -4.72
CA GLN A 26 5.02 -1.25 -4.23
C GLN A 26 4.00 -1.87 -3.29
N ALA A 27 3.59 -3.10 -3.57
CA ALA A 27 2.68 -3.81 -2.68
C ALA A 27 3.39 -4.09 -1.35
N TYR A 28 2.62 -4.14 -0.26
CA TYR A 28 3.14 -4.63 1.01
C TYR A 28 3.73 -6.03 0.83
N PRO A 29 4.95 -6.27 1.33
CA PRO A 29 5.53 -7.60 1.29
C PRO A 29 4.79 -8.52 2.27
N GLN A 30 4.86 -9.82 2.00
CA GLN A 30 4.13 -10.85 2.77
C GLN A 30 4.38 -10.77 4.29
N TYR A 31 5.61 -10.51 4.72
CA TYR A 31 5.92 -10.39 6.15
C TYR A 31 5.25 -9.16 6.82
N GLU A 32 4.92 -8.11 6.06
CA GLU A 32 4.15 -6.98 6.59
C GLU A 32 2.66 -7.31 6.68
N LYS A 33 2.14 -8.12 5.76
CA LYS A 33 0.80 -8.73 5.92
C LYS A 33 0.75 -9.49 7.23
N GLU A 34 1.66 -10.43 7.44
CA GLU A 34 1.67 -11.29 8.63
C GLU A 34 1.74 -10.47 9.93
N LYS A 35 2.60 -9.45 9.99
CA LYS A 35 2.66 -8.53 11.14
C LYS A 35 1.36 -7.79 11.38
N ALA A 36 0.74 -7.27 10.34
CA ALA A 36 -0.52 -6.52 10.45
C ALA A 36 -1.66 -7.41 10.95
N ILE A 37 -1.74 -8.65 10.46
CA ILE A 37 -2.72 -9.63 10.93
C ILE A 37 -2.48 -9.99 12.39
N ILE A 38 -1.25 -10.30 12.78
CA ILE A 38 -0.89 -10.61 14.17
C ILE A 38 -1.25 -9.43 15.08
N PHE A 39 -0.92 -8.21 14.68
CA PHE A 39 -1.25 -7.01 15.45
C PHE A 39 -2.76 -6.85 15.64
N CYS A 40 -3.55 -6.95 14.56
CA CYS A 40 -5.00 -6.87 14.60
C CYS A 40 -5.59 -7.92 15.56
N MET A 41 -5.25 -9.19 15.35
CA MET A 41 -5.75 -10.28 16.20
C MET A 41 -5.35 -10.09 17.65
N THR A 42 -4.06 -9.81 17.92
CA THR A 42 -3.55 -9.61 19.28
C THR A 42 -4.30 -8.51 20.01
N ARG A 43 -4.57 -7.38 19.34
CA ARG A 43 -5.33 -6.30 19.94
C ARG A 43 -6.75 -6.73 20.29
N GLU A 44 -7.46 -7.37 19.38
CA GLU A 44 -8.83 -7.83 19.64
C GLU A 44 -8.86 -8.85 20.79
N TYR A 45 -7.90 -9.78 20.84
CA TYR A 45 -7.73 -10.71 21.97
C TYR A 45 -7.51 -9.98 23.30
N VAL A 46 -6.61 -9.00 23.31
CA VAL A 46 -6.31 -8.22 24.53
C VAL A 46 -7.50 -7.38 24.97
N LEU A 47 -8.34 -6.87 24.07
CA LEU A 47 -9.46 -6.02 24.45
C LEU A 47 -10.72 -6.79 24.84
N ASN A 48 -10.99 -7.92 24.18
CA ASN A 48 -12.30 -8.57 24.27
C ASN A 48 -12.27 -9.98 24.86
N TYR A 49 -11.10 -10.63 24.91
CA TYR A 49 -10.98 -12.08 25.18
C TYR A 49 -9.94 -12.39 26.25
N GLN A 50 -9.87 -11.55 27.29
CA GLN A 50 -8.94 -11.79 28.42
C GLN A 50 -9.42 -12.90 29.35
N ASP A 51 -10.73 -13.03 29.55
CA ASP A 51 -11.31 -14.00 30.47
C ASP A 51 -11.76 -15.28 29.76
N GLU A 52 -12.30 -15.15 28.54
CA GLU A 52 -12.79 -16.25 27.72
C GLU A 52 -12.15 -16.19 26.33
N PRO A 53 -11.79 -17.35 25.73
CA PRO A 53 -11.21 -17.38 24.39
C PRO A 53 -12.22 -16.89 23.35
N ALA A 54 -11.71 -16.36 22.24
CA ALA A 54 -12.56 -15.97 21.12
C ALA A 54 -13.32 -17.18 20.57
N GLU A 55 -14.65 -17.07 20.52
CA GLU A 55 -15.51 -18.09 19.89
C GLU A 55 -15.44 -18.02 18.36
N GLU A 56 -15.13 -16.84 17.81
CA GLU A 56 -15.02 -16.58 16.38
C GLU A 56 -13.55 -16.47 15.93
N ASP A 57 -13.26 -16.99 14.74
CA ASP A 57 -11.95 -16.78 14.11
C ASP A 57 -11.84 -15.35 13.59
N LEU A 58 -10.97 -14.56 14.23
CA LEU A 58 -10.72 -13.16 13.87
C LEU A 58 -9.83 -13.00 12.63
N PHE A 59 -9.23 -14.08 12.12
CA PHE A 59 -8.33 -14.02 10.98
C PHE A 59 -8.98 -13.40 9.72
N PRO A 60 -10.19 -13.79 9.28
CA PRO A 60 -10.82 -13.20 8.09
C PRO A 60 -11.13 -11.71 8.22
N GLU A 61 -11.52 -11.26 9.41
CA GLU A 61 -11.73 -9.83 9.67
C GLU A 61 -10.40 -9.07 9.55
N CYS A 62 -9.34 -9.57 10.19
CA CYS A 62 -8.02 -8.96 10.09
C CYS A 62 -7.47 -8.98 8.66
N GLU A 63 -7.75 -10.02 7.85
CA GLU A 63 -7.42 -10.03 6.42
C GLU A 63 -8.16 -8.94 5.65
N THR A 64 -9.44 -8.73 5.96
CA THR A 64 -10.25 -7.67 5.36
C THR A 64 -9.69 -6.29 5.71
N ARG A 65 -9.30 -6.06 6.97
CA ARG A 65 -8.63 -4.82 7.40
C ARG A 65 -7.29 -4.63 6.69
N PHE A 66 -6.51 -5.69 6.46
CA PHE A 66 -5.26 -5.58 5.70
C PHE A 66 -5.50 -5.23 4.22
N LEU A 67 -6.52 -5.80 3.57
CA LEU A 67 -6.88 -5.41 2.20
C LEU A 67 -7.23 -3.93 2.13
N LYS A 68 -8.02 -3.43 3.09
CA LYS A 68 -8.34 -2.01 3.20
C LYS A 68 -7.09 -1.15 3.42
N LEU A 69 -6.14 -1.62 4.22
CA LEU A 69 -4.87 -0.94 4.45
C LEU A 69 -4.07 -0.80 3.14
N GLN A 70 -4.00 -1.85 2.33
CA GLN A 70 -3.29 -1.83 1.05
C GLN A 70 -3.89 -0.82 0.06
N GLU A 71 -5.21 -0.62 0.11
CA GLU A 71 -5.92 0.36 -0.73
C GLU A 71 -5.74 1.80 -0.24
N THR A 72 -5.52 2.00 1.06
CA THR A 72 -5.57 3.33 1.69
C THR A 72 -4.18 3.90 1.96
N VAL A 73 -3.27 3.11 2.52
CA VAL A 73 -1.95 3.57 2.97
C VAL A 73 -0.85 3.01 2.07
N PRO A 74 -0.23 3.81 1.19
CA PRO A 74 0.85 3.34 0.33
C PRO A 74 2.03 2.76 1.12
N TYR A 75 2.49 1.56 0.75
CA TYR A 75 3.55 0.88 1.49
C TYR A 75 4.83 1.71 1.59
N GLU A 76 5.28 2.36 0.51
CA GLU A 76 6.51 3.16 0.53
C GLU A 76 6.46 4.33 1.52
N LYS A 77 5.27 4.93 1.71
CA LYS A 77 5.07 6.01 2.69
C LYS A 77 5.20 5.47 4.11
N TYR A 78 4.48 4.39 4.42
CA TYR A 78 4.56 3.73 5.72
C TYR A 78 5.97 3.20 6.01
N LYS A 79 6.61 2.54 5.04
CA LYS A 79 7.98 2.02 5.14
C LYS A 79 8.98 3.12 5.49
N ALA A 80 8.92 4.26 4.81
CA ALA A 80 9.82 5.39 5.06
C ALA A 80 9.69 5.92 6.49
N ILE A 81 8.47 5.93 7.04
CA ILE A 81 8.22 6.32 8.44
C ILE A 81 8.75 5.25 9.40
N ARG A 82 8.40 3.98 9.20
CA ARG A 82 8.85 2.84 10.01
C ARG A 82 10.38 2.77 10.10
N ASP A 83 11.06 2.93 8.97
CA ASP A 83 12.53 2.79 8.87
C ASP A 83 13.29 3.94 9.54
N LYS A 84 12.66 5.11 9.72
CA LYS A 84 13.22 6.21 10.53
C LYS A 84 13.22 5.90 12.04
N GLY A 85 12.45 4.88 12.45
CA GLY A 85 12.15 4.59 13.85
C GLY A 85 11.12 5.57 14.39
N TYR A 86 10.19 5.09 15.23
CA TYR A 86 9.06 5.86 15.77
C TYR A 86 9.46 7.01 16.73
N MET A 87 10.73 7.42 16.76
CA MET A 87 11.26 8.27 17.82
C MET A 87 10.81 9.73 17.75
N ILE A 88 10.18 10.20 16.67
CA ILE A 88 9.66 11.57 16.65
C ILE A 88 8.50 11.74 15.65
N TYR A 89 7.27 11.52 16.13
CA TYR A 89 6.06 12.06 15.50
C TYR A 89 6.11 13.59 15.64
N GLN A 90 6.64 14.29 14.63
CA GLN A 90 6.75 15.75 14.70
C GLN A 90 6.04 16.46 13.55
N ASP A 91 5.74 15.76 12.46
CA ASP A 91 5.05 16.32 11.31
C ASP A 91 3.65 15.71 11.11
N ASP A 92 2.78 16.53 10.52
CA ASP A 92 1.36 16.22 10.31
C ASP A 92 1.19 15.03 9.35
N GLU A 93 2.06 14.88 8.34
CA GLU A 93 1.97 13.79 7.36
C GLU A 93 2.28 12.44 8.02
N THR A 94 3.36 12.36 8.79
CA THR A 94 3.72 11.16 9.56
C THR A 94 2.59 10.75 10.50
N THR A 95 2.03 11.72 11.22
CA THR A 95 0.92 11.50 12.16
C THR A 95 -0.32 10.99 11.45
N HIS A 96 -0.68 11.61 10.33
CA HIS A 96 -1.83 11.21 9.52
C HIS A 96 -1.68 9.79 8.99
N ILE A 97 -0.53 9.45 8.39
CA ILE A 97 -0.29 8.11 7.83
C ILE A 97 -0.35 7.03 8.92
N LEU A 98 0.23 7.28 10.09
CA LEU A 98 0.21 6.30 11.18
C LEU A 98 -1.17 6.18 11.82
N ASN A 99 -1.93 7.27 11.91
CA ASN A 99 -3.33 7.22 12.35
C ASN A 99 -4.19 6.42 11.37
N GLU A 100 -4.03 6.58 10.06
CA GLU A 100 -4.74 5.75 9.08
C GLU A 100 -4.30 4.29 9.18
N TYR A 101 -2.98 4.04 9.23
CA TYR A 101 -2.42 2.70 9.30
C TYR A 101 -2.97 1.92 10.50
N TYR A 102 -2.85 2.48 11.70
CA TYR A 102 -3.33 1.82 12.92
C TYR A 102 -4.85 1.91 13.05
N GLY A 103 -5.49 2.99 12.62
CA GLY A 103 -6.94 3.13 12.61
C GLY A 103 -7.59 1.98 11.82
N ILE A 104 -7.11 1.71 10.61
CA ILE A 104 -7.60 0.60 9.78
C ILE A 104 -7.40 -0.75 10.47
N LEU A 105 -6.20 -1.05 10.98
CA LEU A 105 -5.92 -2.33 11.62
C LEU A 105 -6.70 -2.56 12.92
N THR A 106 -7.14 -1.48 13.58
CA THR A 106 -7.87 -1.51 14.85
C THR A 106 -9.38 -1.34 14.70
N GLY A 107 -9.90 -1.22 13.48
CA GLY A 107 -11.33 -1.01 13.23
C GLY A 107 -11.83 0.41 13.49
N GLN A 108 -10.91 1.38 13.63
CA GLN A 108 -11.19 2.79 13.91
C GLN A 108 -10.99 3.64 12.64
N TYR A 109 -11.73 3.32 11.58
CA TYR A 109 -11.60 3.94 10.26
C TYR A 109 -12.93 4.44 9.70
#